data_AF-A0AA35RXV9-F1
#
_entry.id   AF-A0AA35RXV9-F1
#
_cell.length_a   1.000
_cell.length_b   1.000
_cell.length_c   1.000
_cell.angle_alpha   90.00
_cell.angle_beta   90.00
_cell.angle_gamma   90.00
#
_symmetry.space_group_name_H-M   'P 1'
#
loop_
_entity.id
_entity.type
_entity.pdbx_description
1 polymer ?
#
loop_
_entity_poly.entity_id
_entity_poly.type
_entity_poly.pdbx_seq_one_letter_code
_entity_poly.pdbx_strand_id
1 'polypeptide(L)'
;MESEGYPLKHILQMAQLSKTEAAEVLKAMDHFRVSAEKLPRQVGPYPRVVRSLYDDWSRESDTERPGEVTSGEEKSEERLGVGVASVKVFSPDELKDRLRRQLQMEQQGYLSAPSIAAVHKTDSPEEEALKESTHRLMRQWRRDLTAALKRDNEDFKTVVKCLPALGSKFFGPKQYPFLLLLPAEVWADIVVEEVVVHILGQQQGLPLTFLCRLICDSAWHKYVVLQKKQRGVVEKTSQLYQQFMSHLATPSPPHLPHRQLWQDMDDALASAGSLSVDIPKWPFTVASYVGAGLLSRLIDTAKLSLSDDCNGEAAFFHSYEAGENGWQAGHVKGHQKLFKLFKKYYIKHESTHFRLAAELTPMLIPPRPWSQVNEGGYFVNPVSIMRSVADVYQHHSLLQQAPNLNAVFDSLNVLGTCSWRINTRILDLVTEIFNRGGNDDLGVPVRDPVFPEGLENQEPSRRRDAQMKKLSNECYSLWMDMLYRLSLANYFRDDLFWMPHNMDFRGRAYPVPPHLSHLTSDVGRAMLQFGTGYPLGDKGLDWIKIHLVNLHGHKKKGSLKERVEYADEMMEHIMDSADRPMEVS
;
A
#
# COMPACT_ATOMS: atom_id res chain seq x y z
N MET A 1 30.84 -19.46 22.41
CA MET A 1 30.45 -19.17 21.01
C MET A 1 30.76 -20.33 20.07
N GLU A 2 32.00 -20.51 19.58
CA GLU A 2 32.26 -21.61 18.63
C GLU A 2 32.01 -23.00 19.22
N SER A 3 32.42 -23.24 20.48
CA SER A 3 32.13 -24.46 21.23
C SER A 3 30.64 -24.71 21.49
N GLU A 4 29.81 -23.67 21.35
CA GLU A 4 28.34 -23.72 21.52
C GLU A 4 27.63 -23.76 20.15
N GLY A 5 28.38 -23.89 19.05
CA GLY A 5 27.84 -23.95 17.70
C GLY A 5 27.51 -22.60 17.06
N TYR A 6 27.98 -21.49 17.63
CA TYR A 6 27.81 -20.14 17.07
C TYR A 6 29.09 -19.69 16.35
N PRO A 7 29.18 -19.82 15.02
CA PRO A 7 30.39 -19.50 14.27
C PRO A 7 30.66 -17.99 14.25
N LEU A 8 31.75 -17.56 14.88
CA LEU A 8 32.09 -16.14 15.04
C LEU A 8 32.24 -15.43 13.69
N LYS A 9 32.76 -16.14 12.69
CA LYS A 9 32.93 -15.64 11.32
C LYS A 9 31.63 -15.18 10.66
N HIS A 10 30.46 -15.69 11.07
CA HIS A 10 29.16 -15.33 10.50
C HIS A 10 28.34 -14.36 11.36
N ILE A 11 28.92 -13.85 12.46
CA ILE A 11 28.21 -13.05 13.46
C ILE A 11 27.55 -11.79 12.87
N LEU A 12 28.18 -11.16 11.87
CA LEU A 12 27.67 -9.94 11.23
C LEU A 12 26.39 -10.17 10.40
N GLN A 13 26.12 -11.42 10.01
CA GLN A 13 24.88 -11.79 9.31
C GLN A 13 23.85 -12.40 10.25
N MET A 14 24.30 -13.17 11.24
CA MET A 14 23.41 -13.82 12.21
C MET A 14 22.85 -12.83 13.25
N ALA A 15 23.61 -11.78 13.57
CA ALA A 15 23.20 -10.76 14.53
C ALA A 15 22.67 -9.50 13.83
N GLN A 16 21.62 -8.92 14.39
CA GLN A 16 21.03 -7.68 13.88
C GLN A 16 21.73 -6.46 14.46
N LEU A 17 22.91 -6.16 13.93
CA LEU A 17 23.76 -5.08 14.39
C LEU A 17 23.46 -3.76 13.66
N SER A 18 23.53 -2.64 14.38
CA SER A 18 23.64 -1.30 13.78
C SER A 18 25.01 -1.11 13.11
N LYS A 19 25.16 -0.07 12.28
CA LYS A 19 26.45 0.27 11.64
C LYS A 19 27.59 0.42 12.66
N THR A 20 27.31 1.05 13.81
CA THR A 20 28.29 1.26 14.89
C THR A 20 28.62 -0.03 15.62
N GLU A 21 27.61 -0.84 15.95
CA GLU A 21 27.85 -2.14 16.58
C GLU A 21 28.61 -3.09 15.65
N ALA A 22 28.26 -3.12 14.37
CA ALA A 22 28.96 -3.91 13.36
C ALA A 22 30.43 -3.48 13.21
N ALA A 23 30.71 -2.17 13.25
CA ALA A 23 32.08 -1.65 13.20
C ALA A 23 32.90 -2.04 14.44
N GLU A 24 32.30 -1.96 15.64
CA GLU A 24 32.96 -2.41 16.88
C GLU A 24 33.17 -3.94 16.90
N VAL A 25 32.20 -4.71 16.40
CA VAL A 25 32.34 -6.17 16.24
C VAL A 25 33.45 -6.49 15.25
N LEU A 26 33.51 -5.83 14.08
CA LEU A 26 34.58 -5.99 13.10
C LEU A 26 35.96 -5.67 13.71
N LYS A 27 36.06 -4.56 14.44
CA LYS A 27 37.30 -4.16 15.14
C LYS A 27 37.74 -5.20 16.17
N ALA A 28 36.79 -5.78 16.91
CA ALA A 28 37.06 -6.87 17.84
C ALA A 28 37.50 -8.15 17.09
N MET A 29 36.84 -8.49 15.97
CA MET A 29 37.20 -9.63 15.13
C MET A 29 38.62 -9.50 14.54
N ASP A 30 38.97 -8.31 14.05
CA ASP A 30 40.30 -7.99 13.54
C ASP A 30 41.38 -8.17 14.62
N HIS A 31 41.08 -7.79 15.88
CA HIS A 31 41.98 -7.99 17.01
C HIS A 31 42.30 -9.48 17.24
N PHE A 32 41.30 -10.36 17.06
CA PHE A 32 41.46 -11.81 17.17
C PHE A 32 41.83 -12.50 15.84
N ARG A 33 42.12 -11.73 14.77
CA ARG A 33 42.41 -12.24 13.42
C ARG A 33 41.33 -13.17 12.87
N VAL A 34 40.08 -12.95 13.26
CA VAL A 34 38.94 -13.66 12.71
C VAL A 34 38.41 -12.86 11.53
N SER A 35 38.54 -13.39 10.32
CA SER A 35 37.90 -12.76 9.16
C SER A 35 36.40 -13.01 9.18
N ALA A 36 35.62 -11.95 9.01
CA ALA A 36 34.19 -12.09 8.79
C ALA A 36 33.94 -12.77 7.43
N GLU A 37 33.16 -13.85 7.44
CA GLU A 37 32.72 -14.56 6.26
C GLU A 37 31.19 -14.49 6.17
N LYS A 38 30.66 -14.36 4.95
CA LYS A 38 29.22 -14.51 4.73
C LYS A 38 28.87 -16.01 4.80
N LEU A 39 27.88 -16.35 5.62
CA LEU A 39 27.21 -17.65 5.63
C LEU A 39 26.60 -17.85 4.23
N PRO A 40 26.95 -18.91 3.51
CA PRO A 40 26.37 -19.17 2.20
C PRO A 40 24.85 -19.33 2.35
N ARG A 41 24.08 -18.63 1.50
CA ARG A 41 22.62 -18.75 1.49
C ARG A 41 22.27 -20.21 1.21
N GLN A 42 21.54 -20.85 2.11
CA GLN A 42 21.06 -22.21 1.88
C GLN A 42 19.94 -22.16 0.84
N VAL A 43 20.29 -22.46 -0.41
CA VAL A 43 19.28 -22.74 -1.44
C VAL A 43 18.85 -24.19 -1.26
N GLY A 44 17.81 -24.41 -0.46
CA GLY A 44 17.18 -25.72 -0.37
C GLY A 44 16.77 -26.22 -1.77
N PRO A 45 16.82 -27.53 -2.06
CA PRO A 45 16.41 -28.03 -3.36
C PRO A 45 14.95 -27.62 -3.63
N TYR A 46 14.67 -27.18 -4.85
CA TYR A 46 13.29 -26.99 -5.27
C TYR A 46 12.55 -28.34 -5.21
N PRO A 47 11.27 -28.38 -4.80
CA PRO A 47 10.44 -29.56 -5.00
C PRO A 47 10.53 -30.02 -6.46
N ARG A 48 10.56 -31.34 -6.71
CA ARG A 48 10.84 -31.90 -8.04
C ARG A 48 10.04 -31.25 -9.17
N VAL A 49 8.74 -30.99 -8.95
CA VAL A 49 7.84 -30.34 -9.92
C VAL A 49 8.27 -28.90 -10.21
N VAL A 50 8.66 -28.15 -9.19
CA VAL A 50 9.17 -26.79 -9.35
C VAL A 50 10.52 -26.82 -10.05
N ARG A 51 11.39 -27.76 -9.67
CA ARG A 51 12.70 -27.93 -10.31
C ARG A 51 12.58 -28.20 -11.81
N SER A 52 11.70 -29.11 -12.23
CA SER A 52 11.49 -29.36 -13.66
C SER A 52 11.01 -28.12 -14.41
N LEU A 53 10.12 -27.33 -13.81
CA LEU A 53 9.66 -26.07 -14.41
C LEU A 53 10.79 -25.04 -14.56
N TYR A 54 11.70 -24.97 -13.58
CA TYR A 54 12.87 -24.07 -13.64
C TYR A 54 13.95 -24.57 -14.58
N ASP A 55 14.21 -25.88 -14.62
CA ASP A 55 15.16 -26.49 -15.56
C ASP A 55 14.68 -26.29 -17.00
N ASP A 56 13.36 -26.39 -17.25
CA ASP A 56 12.76 -26.07 -18.55
C ASP A 56 12.87 -24.56 -18.87
N TRP A 57 12.57 -23.69 -17.90
CA TRP A 57 12.72 -22.23 -18.07
C TRP A 57 14.17 -21.81 -18.37
N SER A 58 15.15 -22.44 -17.72
CA SER A 58 16.57 -22.18 -17.98
C SER A 58 17.07 -22.79 -19.30
N ARG A 59 16.41 -23.81 -19.85
CA ARG A 59 16.74 -24.39 -21.15
C ARG A 59 16.18 -23.59 -22.30
N GLU A 60 14.98 -23.02 -22.15
CA GLU A 60 14.39 -22.13 -23.16
C GLU A 60 15.24 -20.87 -23.37
N SER A 61 15.90 -20.36 -22.32
CA SER A 61 16.81 -19.20 -22.42
C SER A 61 18.18 -19.51 -23.05
N ASP A 62 18.61 -20.78 -23.08
CA ASP A 62 19.88 -21.22 -23.69
C ASP A 62 19.76 -21.55 -25.19
N THR A 63 18.54 -21.58 -25.76
CA THR A 63 18.32 -21.95 -27.18
C THR A 63 18.62 -20.84 -28.20
N GLU A 64 19.14 -19.69 -27.80
CA GLU A 64 19.73 -18.67 -28.70
C GLU A 64 21.17 -19.01 -29.12
N ARG A 65 21.41 -20.21 -29.68
CA ARG A 65 22.67 -20.49 -30.41
C ARG A 65 22.37 -20.80 -31.87
N PRO A 66 22.92 -20.04 -32.84
CA PRO A 66 22.79 -20.40 -34.25
C PRO A 66 23.74 -21.58 -34.53
N GLY A 67 23.16 -22.77 -34.68
CA GLY A 67 23.85 -23.98 -35.10
C GLY A 67 23.17 -24.57 -36.33
N GLU A 68 23.85 -24.47 -37.47
CA GLU A 68 23.50 -25.03 -38.78
C GLU A 68 22.96 -26.47 -38.73
N VAL A 69 21.73 -26.73 -39.22
CA VAL A 69 21.36 -27.99 -39.90
C VAL A 69 20.18 -27.76 -40.88
N THR A 70 20.53 -27.74 -42.18
CA THR A 70 19.81 -28.19 -43.40
C THR A 70 18.36 -27.76 -43.72
N SER A 71 18.28 -26.96 -44.80
CA SER A 71 17.28 -26.95 -45.89
C SER A 71 15.95 -27.69 -45.67
N GLY A 72 14.90 -26.92 -45.38
CA GLY A 72 13.50 -27.32 -45.51
C GLY A 72 12.56 -26.24 -44.98
N GLU A 73 12.08 -25.37 -45.88
CA GLU A 73 10.97 -24.41 -45.70
C GLU A 73 10.61 -24.01 -44.25
N GLU A 74 11.40 -23.12 -43.66
CA GLU A 74 11.10 -22.54 -42.34
C GLU A 74 10.09 -21.40 -42.46
N LYS A 75 8.87 -21.67 -42.00
CA LYS A 75 7.99 -20.63 -41.44
C LYS A 75 8.69 -20.09 -40.19
N SER A 76 9.17 -18.85 -40.27
CA SER A 76 9.66 -18.09 -39.12
C SER A 76 8.49 -17.74 -38.19
N GLU A 77 8.01 -18.71 -37.41
CA GLU A 77 7.33 -18.40 -36.16
C GLU A 77 8.40 -17.93 -35.18
N GLU A 78 8.55 -16.61 -35.03
CA GLU A 78 9.19 -15.99 -33.86
C GLU A 78 8.44 -16.50 -32.62
N ARG A 79 8.93 -17.59 -32.03
CA ARG A 79 8.52 -18.03 -30.71
C ARG A 79 9.06 -16.99 -29.73
N LEU A 80 8.15 -16.13 -29.24
CA LEU A 80 8.36 -15.29 -28.06
C LEU A 80 8.92 -16.17 -26.94
N GLY A 81 10.25 -16.19 -26.81
CA GLY A 81 10.92 -16.82 -25.69
C GLY A 81 10.38 -16.26 -24.38
N VAL A 82 10.42 -17.06 -23.32
CA VAL A 82 10.10 -16.67 -21.95
C VAL A 82 11.19 -15.72 -21.42
N GLY A 83 11.41 -14.62 -22.14
CA GLY A 83 12.19 -13.49 -21.70
C GLY A 83 11.34 -12.74 -20.68
N VAL A 84 11.91 -12.58 -19.48
CA VAL A 84 11.45 -11.65 -18.46
C VAL A 84 10.93 -10.39 -19.15
N ALA A 85 9.62 -10.09 -19.02
CA ALA A 85 8.98 -8.94 -19.65
C ALA A 85 9.92 -7.74 -19.54
N SER A 86 10.34 -7.17 -20.68
CA SER A 86 11.39 -6.16 -20.71
C SER A 86 11.00 -5.02 -19.77
N VAL A 87 11.68 -4.90 -18.63
CA VAL A 87 11.47 -3.76 -17.72
C VAL A 87 11.89 -2.53 -18.51
N LYS A 88 10.98 -1.56 -18.66
CA LYS A 88 11.30 -0.33 -19.37
C LYS A 88 12.56 0.27 -18.76
N VAL A 89 13.57 0.45 -19.60
CA VAL A 89 14.85 1.00 -19.19
C VAL A 89 14.72 2.51 -19.07
N PHE A 90 14.75 3.01 -17.84
CA PHE A 90 14.83 4.44 -17.57
C PHE A 90 16.24 4.94 -17.85
N SER A 91 16.37 6.19 -18.31
CA SER A 91 17.68 6.84 -18.29
C SER A 91 18.19 6.90 -16.83
N PRO A 92 19.53 6.91 -16.61
CA PRO A 92 20.07 6.99 -15.25
C PRO A 92 19.54 8.17 -14.44
N ASP A 93 19.32 9.32 -15.09
CA ASP A 93 18.77 10.53 -14.46
C ASP A 93 17.27 10.39 -14.12
N GLU A 94 16.47 9.81 -15.02
CA GLU A 94 15.05 9.56 -14.75
C GLU A 94 14.90 8.56 -13.60
N LEU A 95 15.69 7.48 -13.60
CA LEU A 95 15.70 6.50 -12.52
C LEU A 95 16.04 7.15 -11.17
N LYS A 96 17.03 8.06 -11.16
CA LYS A 96 17.45 8.77 -9.96
C LYS A 96 16.35 9.68 -9.42
N ASP A 97 15.63 10.42 -10.28
CA ASP A 97 14.50 11.24 -9.83
C ASP A 97 13.33 10.38 -9.35
N ARG A 98 12.97 9.31 -10.07
CA ARG A 98 11.91 8.37 -9.63
C ARG A 98 12.23 7.73 -8.29
N LEU A 99 13.47 7.28 -8.09
CA LEU A 99 13.94 6.73 -6.82
C LEU A 99 13.84 7.77 -5.69
N ARG A 100 14.21 9.03 -5.97
CA ARG A 100 14.08 10.13 -5.00
C ARG A 100 12.62 10.38 -4.63
N ARG A 101 11.70 10.44 -5.60
CA ARG A 101 10.26 10.61 -5.38
C ARG A 101 9.66 9.45 -4.57
N GLN A 102 10.00 8.21 -4.92
CA GLN A 102 9.57 7.01 -4.18
C GLN A 102 10.06 7.05 -2.72
N LEU A 103 11.35 7.33 -2.51
CA LEU A 103 11.93 7.39 -1.17
C LEU A 103 11.31 8.52 -0.33
N GLN A 104 11.06 9.68 -0.92
CA GLN A 104 10.41 10.80 -0.25
C GLN A 104 8.99 10.41 0.23
N MET A 105 8.20 9.77 -0.64
CA MET A 105 6.86 9.29 -0.32
C MET A 105 6.88 8.26 0.82
N GLU A 106 7.77 7.26 0.75
CA GLU A 106 7.87 6.24 1.79
C GLU A 106 8.38 6.80 3.13
N GLN A 107 9.34 7.73 3.12
CA GLN A 107 9.82 8.39 4.35
C GLN A 107 8.78 9.29 5.01
N GLN A 108 7.95 9.97 4.21
CA GLN A 108 6.83 10.76 4.69
C GLN A 108 5.74 9.87 5.32
N GLY A 109 5.59 8.65 4.78
CA GLY A 109 4.63 7.63 5.21
C GLY A 109 3.26 7.78 4.55
N TYR A 110 3.07 8.79 3.71
CA TYR A 110 1.83 8.98 2.95
C TYR A 110 2.09 9.69 1.62
N LEU A 111 1.19 9.47 0.68
CA LEU A 111 1.04 10.22 -0.56
C LEU A 111 -0.13 11.18 -0.40
N SER A 112 0.02 12.41 -0.90
CA SER A 112 -1.05 13.42 -0.93
C SER A 112 -1.50 13.61 -2.38
N ALA A 113 -2.64 13.03 -2.75
CA ALA A 113 -3.22 13.13 -4.09
C ALA A 113 -4.26 14.26 -4.14
N PRO A 114 -4.22 15.18 -5.11
CA PRO A 114 -5.28 16.18 -5.27
C PRO A 114 -6.60 15.51 -5.66
N SER A 115 -7.70 16.01 -5.09
CA SER A 115 -9.05 15.53 -5.43
C SER A 115 -9.47 16.01 -6.81
N ILE A 116 -10.02 15.11 -7.63
CA ILE A 116 -10.56 15.47 -8.95
C ILE A 116 -11.79 16.38 -8.86
N ALA A 117 -12.52 16.37 -7.74
CA ALA A 117 -13.68 17.23 -7.52
C ALA A 117 -13.32 18.67 -7.16
N ALA A 118 -12.05 18.93 -6.81
CA ALA A 118 -11.58 20.23 -6.33
C ALA A 118 -11.05 21.17 -7.43
N VAL A 119 -10.85 20.69 -8.66
CA VAL A 119 -10.07 21.42 -9.68
C VAL A 119 -10.76 22.69 -10.22
N HIS A 120 -12.07 22.87 -10.00
CA HIS A 120 -12.84 23.96 -10.61
C HIS A 120 -13.70 24.81 -9.65
N LYS A 121 -13.59 24.64 -8.33
CA LYS A 121 -14.36 25.45 -7.36
C LYS A 121 -13.44 26.41 -6.62
N THR A 122 -13.55 27.71 -6.90
CA THR A 122 -13.01 28.75 -6.01
C THR A 122 -13.80 28.72 -4.71
N ASP A 123 -13.11 28.50 -3.60
CA ASP A 123 -13.69 28.58 -2.25
C ASP A 123 -14.33 29.97 -2.06
N SER A 124 -15.60 30.00 -1.65
CA SER A 124 -16.25 31.25 -1.23
C SER A 124 -15.63 31.75 0.10
N PRO A 125 -15.77 33.05 0.45
CA PRO A 125 -15.23 33.57 1.70
C PRO A 125 -15.69 32.83 2.97
N GLU A 126 -16.93 32.31 2.96
CA GLU A 126 -17.46 31.49 4.05
C GLU A 126 -16.76 30.13 4.13
N GLU A 127 -16.43 29.53 2.98
CA GLU A 127 -15.79 28.23 2.90
C GLU A 127 -14.32 28.29 3.29
N GLU A 128 -13.60 29.33 2.89
CA GLU A 128 -12.23 29.56 3.34
C GLU A 128 -12.19 29.81 4.85
N ALA A 129 -13.20 30.48 5.42
CA ALA A 129 -13.34 30.64 6.86
C ALA A 129 -13.61 29.31 7.59
N LEU A 130 -14.42 28.41 7.02
CA LEU A 130 -14.69 27.07 7.57
C LEU A 130 -13.45 26.17 7.54
N LYS A 131 -12.72 26.20 6.43
CA LYS A 131 -11.44 25.51 6.24
C LYS A 131 -10.41 25.98 7.24
N GLU A 132 -10.20 27.28 7.34
CA GLU A 132 -9.24 27.88 8.29
C GLU A 132 -9.65 27.56 9.73
N SER A 133 -10.94 27.55 10.06
CA SER A 133 -11.44 27.16 11.38
C SER A 133 -11.11 25.69 11.70
N THR A 134 -11.30 24.78 10.74
CA THR A 134 -10.96 23.36 10.90
C THR A 134 -9.46 23.15 11.06
N HIS A 135 -8.65 23.77 10.19
CA HIS A 135 -7.18 23.72 10.28
C HIS A 135 -6.64 24.35 11.57
N ARG A 136 -7.30 25.40 12.08
CA ARG A 136 -6.96 26.02 13.37
C ARG A 136 -7.18 25.06 14.53
N LEU A 137 -8.34 24.37 14.56
CA LEU A 137 -8.61 23.34 15.57
C LEU A 137 -7.59 22.20 15.52
N MET A 138 -7.30 21.65 14.33
CA MET A 138 -6.31 20.59 14.19
C MET A 138 -4.91 21.04 14.64
N ARG A 139 -4.49 22.27 14.30
CA ARG A 139 -3.23 22.85 14.80
C ARG A 139 -3.22 23.05 16.31
N GLN A 140 -4.35 23.45 16.90
CA GLN A 140 -4.49 23.58 18.34
C GLN A 140 -4.36 22.22 19.03
N TRP A 141 -5.13 21.23 18.60
CA TRP A 141 -5.10 19.90 19.21
C TRP A 141 -3.73 19.22 19.09
N ARG A 142 -3.03 19.40 17.97
CA ARG A 142 -1.63 18.93 17.83
C ARG A 142 -0.72 19.55 18.88
N ARG A 143 -0.80 20.87 19.08
CA ARG A 143 0.02 21.58 20.08
C ARG A 143 -0.30 21.12 21.49
N ASP A 144 -1.58 21.05 21.84
CA ASP A 144 -2.04 20.71 23.19
C ASP A 144 -1.72 19.24 23.53
N LEU A 145 -1.95 18.33 22.58
CA LEU A 145 -1.58 16.92 22.71
C LEU A 145 -0.07 16.74 22.81
N THR A 146 0.72 17.43 21.98
CA THR A 146 2.19 17.41 22.07
C THR A 146 2.66 17.85 23.46
N ALA A 147 2.10 18.93 23.99
CA ALA A 147 2.45 19.44 25.32
C ALA A 147 2.06 18.45 26.43
N ALA A 148 0.91 17.78 26.30
CA ALA A 148 0.50 16.72 27.23
C ALA A 148 1.47 15.52 27.18
N LEU A 149 1.78 15.01 25.99
CA LEU A 149 2.70 13.87 25.82
C LEU A 149 4.11 14.20 26.30
N LYS A 150 4.60 15.43 26.13
CA LYS A 150 5.88 15.87 26.70
C LYS A 150 5.88 15.88 28.22
N ARG A 151 4.78 16.31 28.86
CA ARG A 151 4.63 16.26 30.32
C ARG A 151 4.59 14.81 30.81
N ASP A 152 3.76 13.96 30.18
CA ASP A 152 3.71 12.53 30.47
C ASP A 152 5.12 11.89 30.35
N ASN A 153 5.90 12.34 29.35
CA ASN A 153 7.28 11.95 29.17
C ASN A 153 8.19 12.34 30.34
N GLU A 154 8.14 13.57 30.82
CA GLU A 154 8.96 13.99 31.97
C GLU A 154 8.52 13.36 33.30
N ASP A 155 7.21 13.22 33.51
CA ASP A 155 6.64 12.59 34.71
C ASP A 155 7.13 11.15 34.84
N PHE A 156 7.11 10.38 33.75
CA PHE A 156 7.63 9.02 33.78
C PHE A 156 9.14 8.95 33.96
N LYS A 157 9.93 9.84 33.32
CA LYS A 157 11.39 9.89 33.56
C LYS A 157 11.68 10.09 35.05
N THR A 158 10.86 10.90 35.72
CA THR A 158 10.93 11.11 37.16
C THR A 158 10.56 9.84 37.94
N VAL A 159 9.46 9.17 37.58
CA VAL A 159 9.04 7.90 38.20
C VAL A 159 10.10 6.80 38.04
N VAL A 160 10.72 6.66 36.86
CA VAL A 160 11.78 5.68 36.59
C VAL A 160 13.03 5.95 37.42
N LYS A 161 13.44 7.21 37.58
CA LYS A 161 14.56 7.56 38.46
C LYS A 161 14.30 7.17 39.92
N CYS A 162 13.03 7.17 40.34
CA CYS A 162 12.62 6.79 41.69
C CYS A 162 12.37 5.27 41.86
N LEU A 163 12.36 4.47 40.79
CA LEU A 163 12.13 3.02 40.84
C LEU A 163 13.05 2.25 41.81
N PRO A 164 14.36 2.56 41.93
CA PRO A 164 15.23 1.87 42.89
C PRO A 164 14.73 1.96 44.34
N ALA A 165 13.96 3.00 44.68
CA ALA A 165 13.40 3.21 46.03
C ALA A 165 12.03 2.55 46.25
N LEU A 166 11.32 2.16 45.19
CA LEU A 166 9.92 1.66 45.24
C LEU A 166 9.80 0.12 45.28
N GLY A 167 10.92 -0.60 45.16
CA GLY A 167 10.97 -2.06 45.19
C GLY A 167 10.35 -2.75 43.96
N SER A 168 10.54 -4.06 43.84
CA SER A 168 10.21 -4.87 42.64
C SER A 168 8.72 -4.99 42.28
N LYS A 169 7.83 -4.27 42.98
CA LYS A 169 6.37 -4.34 42.80
C LYS A 169 5.77 -3.16 42.02
N PHE A 170 6.56 -2.13 41.69
CA PHE A 170 6.08 -1.02 40.88
C PHE A 170 6.19 -1.32 39.39
N PHE A 171 5.08 -1.77 38.80
CA PHE A 171 4.91 -1.75 37.35
C PHE A 171 4.52 -0.33 36.94
N GLY A 172 5.49 0.49 36.53
CA GLY A 172 5.19 1.77 35.87
C GLY A 172 4.22 1.57 34.69
N PRO A 173 3.62 2.65 34.15
CA PRO A 173 2.64 2.53 33.08
C PRO A 173 3.23 1.75 31.89
N LYS A 174 2.68 0.55 31.63
CA LYS A 174 3.22 -0.44 30.69
C LYS A 174 3.32 0.09 29.25
N GLN A 175 2.57 1.14 28.90
CA GLN A 175 2.63 1.79 27.59
C GLN A 175 3.88 2.62 27.34
N TYR A 176 4.56 3.08 28.39
CA TYR A 176 5.49 4.19 28.25
C TYR A 176 6.77 3.90 27.42
N PRO A 177 7.42 2.74 27.56
CA PRO A 177 8.59 2.43 26.72
C PRO A 177 8.29 2.53 25.21
N PHE A 178 7.04 2.27 24.81
CA PHE A 178 6.60 2.40 23.42
C PHE A 178 6.41 3.85 23.00
N LEU A 179 5.96 4.73 23.90
CA LEU A 179 5.80 6.17 23.62
C LEU A 179 7.15 6.86 23.40
N LEU A 180 8.25 6.34 23.95
CA LEU A 180 9.60 6.87 23.71
C LEU A 180 10.18 6.52 22.34
N LEU A 181 9.58 5.59 21.59
CA LEU A 181 10.11 5.15 20.30
C LEU A 181 10.04 6.23 19.23
N LEU A 182 9.15 7.21 19.40
CA LEU A 182 8.96 8.35 18.51
C LEU A 182 8.87 9.64 19.32
N PRO A 183 9.25 10.80 18.75
CA PRO A 183 9.03 12.10 19.37
C PRO A 183 7.54 12.36 19.64
N ALA A 184 7.25 13.16 20.68
CA ALA A 184 5.88 13.50 21.07
C ALA A 184 5.11 14.22 19.94
N GLU A 185 5.82 15.02 19.14
CA GLU A 185 5.29 15.69 17.95
C GLU A 185 4.78 14.68 16.93
N VAL A 186 5.56 13.62 16.67
CA VAL A 186 5.19 12.58 15.70
C VAL A 186 3.99 11.80 16.19
N TRP A 187 3.91 11.49 17.49
CA TRP A 187 2.73 10.87 18.08
C TRP A 187 1.49 11.75 17.96
N ALA A 188 1.59 13.04 18.29
CA ALA A 188 0.47 13.96 18.18
C ALA A 188 0.01 14.11 16.72
N ASP A 189 0.93 14.15 15.77
CA ASP A 189 0.61 14.18 14.34
C ASP A 189 -0.12 12.92 13.89
N ILE A 190 0.37 11.72 14.24
CA ILE A 190 -0.31 10.45 13.92
C ILE A 190 -1.71 10.44 14.50
N VAL A 191 -1.85 10.73 15.81
CA VAL A 191 -3.15 10.66 16.49
C VAL A 191 -4.13 11.67 15.89
N VAL A 192 -3.72 12.93 15.68
CA VAL A 192 -4.63 13.94 15.12
C VAL A 192 -4.97 13.63 13.65
N GLU A 193 -4.02 13.19 12.83
CA GLU A 193 -4.30 12.88 11.43
C GLU A 193 -5.19 11.64 11.29
N GLU A 194 -4.81 10.52 11.92
CA GLU A 194 -5.54 9.26 11.80
C GLU A 194 -6.92 9.35 12.46
N VAL A 195 -7.00 9.86 13.69
CA VAL A 195 -8.25 9.81 14.46
C VAL A 195 -9.24 10.86 13.98
N VAL A 196 -8.79 12.10 13.74
CA VAL A 196 -9.71 13.20 13.41
C VAL A 196 -10.31 13.00 12.02
N VAL A 197 -9.52 12.61 11.02
CA VAL A 197 -10.04 12.40 9.66
C VAL A 197 -11.03 11.24 9.63
N HIS A 198 -10.69 10.11 10.26
CA HIS A 198 -11.54 8.92 10.26
C HIS A 198 -12.82 9.09 11.10
N ILE A 199 -12.74 9.71 12.29
CA ILE A 199 -13.93 9.95 13.11
C ILE A 199 -14.85 10.99 12.46
N LEU A 200 -14.31 12.06 11.88
CA LEU A 200 -15.15 13.11 11.30
C LEU A 200 -15.79 12.72 9.97
N GLY A 201 -15.28 11.68 9.31
CA GLY A 201 -15.94 11.03 8.17
C GLY A 201 -17.14 10.14 8.56
N GLN A 202 -17.30 9.78 9.84
CA GLN A 202 -18.30 8.80 10.29
C GLN A 202 -19.14 9.35 11.45
N GLN A 203 -20.43 9.65 11.21
CA GLN A 203 -21.30 10.24 12.24
C GLN A 203 -21.42 9.35 13.50
N GLN A 204 -21.36 8.02 13.33
CA GLN A 204 -21.45 7.06 14.43
C GLN A 204 -20.12 6.88 15.18
N GLY A 205 -19.05 7.53 14.74
CA GLY A 205 -17.70 7.30 15.24
C GLY A 205 -17.16 5.94 14.80
N LEU A 206 -16.09 5.51 15.46
CA LEU A 206 -15.38 4.28 15.12
C LEU A 206 -15.11 3.41 16.36
N PRO A 207 -15.03 2.08 16.19
CA PRO A 207 -14.67 1.18 17.29
C PRO A 207 -13.33 1.57 17.90
N LEU A 208 -13.26 1.60 19.24
CA LEU A 208 -12.06 1.96 19.99
C LEU A 208 -10.87 1.07 19.61
N THR A 209 -11.09 -0.24 19.50
CA THR A 209 -10.05 -1.22 19.16
C THR A 209 -9.47 -1.01 17.77
N PHE A 210 -10.30 -0.59 16.81
CA PHE A 210 -9.86 -0.24 15.46
C PHE A 210 -8.94 0.98 15.49
N LEU A 211 -9.34 2.06 16.17
CA LEU A 211 -8.54 3.27 16.29
C LEU A 211 -7.21 3.02 17.01
N CYS A 212 -7.20 2.23 18.09
CA CYS A 212 -5.98 1.85 18.78
C CYS A 212 -4.99 1.15 17.84
N ARG A 213 -5.48 0.20 17.03
CA ARG A 213 -4.65 -0.54 16.08
C ARG A 213 -4.15 0.37 14.96
N LEU A 214 -5.00 1.22 14.40
CA LEU A 214 -4.64 2.19 13.37
C LEU A 214 -3.48 3.09 13.81
N ILE A 215 -3.59 3.73 14.98
CA ILE A 215 -2.55 4.61 15.54
C ILE A 215 -1.23 3.85 15.72
N CYS A 216 -1.29 2.65 16.30
CA CYS A 216 -0.10 1.87 16.60
C CYS A 216 0.56 1.31 15.34
N ASP A 217 -0.21 0.89 14.34
CA ASP A 217 0.32 0.42 13.07
C ASP A 217 0.98 1.59 12.32
N SER A 218 0.36 2.77 12.23
CA SER A 218 0.98 3.97 11.62
C SER A 218 2.28 4.37 12.33
N ALA A 219 2.32 4.29 13.67
CA ALA A 219 3.54 4.54 14.45
C ALA A 219 4.62 3.49 14.21
N TRP A 220 4.24 2.21 14.16
CA TRP A 220 5.16 1.11 13.89
C TRP A 220 5.81 1.25 12.51
N HIS A 221 5.05 1.57 11.45
CA HIS A 221 5.63 1.79 10.12
C HIS A 221 6.66 2.92 10.12
N LYS A 222 6.34 4.07 10.74
CA LYS A 222 7.29 5.19 10.88
C LYS A 222 8.54 4.79 11.66
N TYR A 223 8.37 4.05 12.76
CA TYR A 223 9.50 3.56 13.56
C TYR A 223 10.40 2.61 12.76
N VAL A 224 9.83 1.68 11.98
CA VAL A 224 10.59 0.76 11.13
C VAL A 224 11.43 1.53 10.10
N VAL A 225 10.86 2.52 9.43
CA VAL A 225 11.58 3.36 8.47
C VAL A 225 12.73 4.12 9.14
N LEU A 226 12.48 4.69 10.33
CA LEU A 226 13.52 5.38 11.12
C LEU A 226 14.67 4.44 11.51
N GLN A 227 14.37 3.23 11.97
CA GLN A 227 15.37 2.22 12.32
C GLN A 227 16.17 1.76 11.10
N LYS A 228 15.50 1.51 9.96
CA LYS A 228 16.17 1.19 8.69
C LYS A 228 17.11 2.30 8.23
N LYS A 229 16.72 3.57 8.43
CA LYS A 229 17.58 4.72 8.14
C LYS A 229 18.79 4.79 9.09
N GLN A 230 18.60 4.64 10.39
CA GLN A 230 19.69 4.67 11.37
C GLN A 230 20.71 3.53 11.17
N ARG A 231 20.23 2.33 10.83
CA ARG A 231 21.07 1.18 10.47
C ARG A 231 21.62 1.26 9.04
N GLY A 232 21.19 2.27 8.29
CA GLY A 232 21.58 2.56 6.92
C GLY A 232 21.29 1.48 5.89
N VAL A 233 20.17 0.80 6.10
CA VAL A 233 19.53 -0.06 5.12
C VAL A 233 19.11 0.75 3.91
N VAL A 234 18.66 2.00 4.09
CA VAL A 234 18.24 2.88 2.99
C VAL A 234 19.38 3.09 1.99
N GLU A 235 20.58 3.45 2.46
CA GLU A 235 21.72 3.69 1.56
C GLU A 235 22.17 2.40 0.87
N LYS A 236 22.18 1.28 1.61
CA LYS A 236 22.51 -0.03 1.04
C LYS A 236 21.51 -0.44 -0.05
N THR A 237 20.21 -0.32 0.21
CA THR A 237 19.16 -0.61 -0.76
C THR A 237 19.29 0.30 -1.99
N SER A 238 19.59 1.59 -1.82
CA SER A 238 19.82 2.49 -2.97
C SER A 238 20.99 2.04 -3.84
N GLN A 239 22.12 1.62 -3.25
CA GLN A 239 23.27 1.12 -4.00
C GLN A 239 22.93 -0.17 -4.77
N LEU A 240 22.30 -1.13 -4.11
CA LEU A 240 21.87 -2.38 -4.74
C LEU A 240 20.87 -2.14 -5.86
N TYR A 241 19.92 -1.23 -5.64
CA TYR A 241 18.89 -0.91 -6.63
C TYR A 241 19.49 -0.29 -7.89
N GLN A 242 20.50 0.59 -7.77
CA GLN A 242 21.20 1.13 -8.94
C GLN A 242 21.92 0.03 -9.74
N GLN A 243 22.57 -0.92 -9.07
CA GLN A 243 23.21 -2.07 -9.73
C GLN A 243 22.18 -2.98 -10.40
N PHE A 244 21.08 -3.27 -9.68
CA PHE A 244 19.98 -4.10 -10.15
C PHE A 244 19.34 -3.51 -11.41
N MET A 245 19.02 -2.22 -11.40
CA MET A 245 18.44 -1.54 -12.56
C MET A 245 19.40 -1.45 -13.74
N SER A 246 20.70 -1.29 -13.49
CA SER A 246 21.72 -1.32 -14.56
C SER A 246 21.78 -2.70 -15.23
N HIS A 247 21.64 -3.77 -14.44
CA HIS A 247 21.56 -5.14 -14.97
C HIS A 247 20.27 -5.38 -15.75
N LEU A 248 19.12 -4.91 -15.26
CA LEU A 248 17.85 -4.99 -16.00
C LEU A 248 17.89 -4.21 -17.32
N ALA A 249 18.67 -3.13 -17.38
CA ALA A 249 18.88 -2.35 -18.60
C ALA A 249 19.74 -3.06 -19.64
N THR A 250 20.68 -3.88 -19.19
CA THR A 250 21.64 -4.61 -20.03
C THR A 250 21.71 -6.07 -19.60
N PRO A 251 20.62 -6.84 -19.82
CA PRO A 251 20.57 -8.22 -19.37
C PRO A 251 21.68 -9.01 -20.07
N SER A 252 22.55 -9.63 -19.29
CA SER A 252 23.65 -10.46 -19.78
C SER A 252 23.36 -11.92 -19.41
N PRO A 253 23.50 -12.89 -20.34
CA PRO A 253 23.33 -14.30 -20.02
C PRO A 253 24.32 -14.76 -18.93
N PRO A 254 23.91 -15.67 -18.02
CA PRO A 254 22.60 -16.33 -17.96
C PRO A 254 21.50 -15.44 -17.35
N HIS A 255 20.26 -15.60 -17.83
CA HIS A 255 19.10 -14.90 -17.28
C HIS A 255 18.69 -15.50 -15.94
N LEU A 256 19.15 -14.89 -14.85
CA LEU A 256 18.81 -15.30 -13.50
C LEU A 256 17.48 -14.68 -13.03
N PRO A 257 16.71 -15.36 -12.15
CA PRO A 257 15.54 -14.77 -11.52
C PRO A 257 15.91 -13.48 -10.76
N HIS A 258 15.03 -12.47 -10.78
CA HIS A 258 15.27 -11.18 -10.10
C HIS A 258 15.66 -11.33 -8.63
N ARG A 259 15.08 -12.31 -7.93
CA ARG A 259 15.47 -12.64 -6.56
C ARG A 259 16.95 -13.01 -6.49
N GLN A 260 17.39 -13.95 -7.31
CA GLN A 260 18.76 -14.45 -7.27
C GLN A 260 19.74 -13.35 -7.62
N LEU A 261 19.47 -12.57 -8.66
CA LEU A 261 20.26 -11.38 -9.01
C LEU A 261 20.40 -10.42 -7.82
N TRP A 262 19.28 -10.10 -7.15
CA TRP A 262 19.28 -9.23 -6.00
C TRP A 262 20.12 -9.80 -4.83
N GLN A 263 19.98 -11.10 -4.57
CA GLN A 263 20.71 -11.79 -3.51
C GLN A 263 22.22 -11.86 -3.81
N ASP A 264 22.61 -12.15 -5.05
CA ASP A 264 24.00 -12.21 -5.49
C ASP A 264 24.66 -10.82 -5.40
N MET A 265 23.94 -9.75 -5.77
CA MET A 265 24.42 -8.37 -5.61
C MET A 265 24.58 -7.98 -4.13
N ASP A 266 23.62 -8.36 -3.28
CA ASP A 266 23.70 -8.15 -1.83
C ASP A 266 24.87 -8.95 -1.20
N ASP A 267 25.15 -10.15 -1.72
CA ASP A 267 26.28 -10.97 -1.31
C ASP A 267 27.63 -10.40 -1.77
N ALA A 268 27.70 -9.83 -2.97
CA ALA A 268 28.89 -9.16 -3.49
C ALA A 268 29.18 -7.82 -2.78
N LEU A 269 28.16 -7.14 -2.27
CA LEU A 269 28.35 -5.84 -1.61
C LEU A 269 28.97 -6.01 -0.21
N ALA A 270 30.20 -5.50 -0.05
CA ALA A 270 30.98 -5.52 1.19
C ALA A 270 30.49 -4.50 2.26
N SER A 271 29.19 -4.18 2.29
CA SER A 271 28.63 -3.22 3.24
C SER A 271 28.20 -3.89 4.56
N ALA A 272 28.47 -3.22 5.68
CA ALA A 272 28.32 -3.75 7.04
C ALA A 272 26.87 -3.88 7.57
N GLY A 273 25.83 -3.66 6.74
CA GLY A 273 24.44 -3.66 7.18
C GLY A 273 23.62 -4.78 6.54
N SER A 274 22.87 -5.55 7.35
CA SER A 274 21.85 -6.46 6.82
C SER A 274 20.69 -5.67 6.20
N LEU A 275 20.15 -6.15 5.07
CA LEU A 275 18.87 -5.63 4.55
C LEU A 275 17.70 -5.98 5.48
N SER A 276 17.87 -7.03 6.28
CA SER A 276 16.89 -7.53 7.23
C SER A 276 16.99 -6.74 8.52
N VAL A 277 15.89 -6.09 8.87
CA VAL A 277 15.69 -5.46 10.16
C VAL A 277 14.38 -6.04 10.71
N ASP A 278 14.49 -7.02 11.59
CA ASP A 278 13.32 -7.68 12.18
C ASP A 278 12.82 -6.82 13.34
N ILE A 279 11.82 -6.02 13.06
CA ILE A 279 11.10 -5.27 14.08
C ILE A 279 9.72 -5.90 14.17
N PRO A 280 9.43 -6.69 15.21
CA PRO A 280 8.15 -7.35 15.32
C PRO A 280 7.03 -6.31 15.43
N LYS A 281 5.88 -6.61 14.83
CA LYS A 281 4.66 -5.85 15.06
C LYS A 281 4.26 -5.95 16.53
N TRP A 282 3.68 -4.88 17.06
CA TRP A 282 3.19 -4.91 18.43
C TRP A 282 2.01 -5.87 18.55
N PRO A 283 2.02 -6.77 19.54
CA PRO A 283 0.85 -7.61 19.83
C PRO A 283 -0.40 -6.76 20.06
N PHE A 284 -1.58 -7.28 19.72
CA PHE A 284 -2.85 -6.58 19.90
C PHE A 284 -3.03 -6.00 21.32
N THR A 285 -2.61 -6.72 22.35
CA THR A 285 -2.69 -6.25 23.74
C THR A 285 -1.87 -4.99 23.97
N VAL A 286 -0.62 -4.95 23.50
CA VAL A 286 0.25 -3.78 23.61
C VAL A 286 -0.32 -2.61 22.82
N ALA A 287 -0.72 -2.85 21.57
CA ALA A 287 -1.32 -1.83 20.71
C ALA A 287 -2.60 -1.25 21.34
N SER A 288 -3.41 -2.09 22.00
CA SER A 288 -4.62 -1.65 22.70
C SER A 288 -4.30 -0.73 23.88
N TYR A 289 -3.29 -1.07 24.70
CA TYR A 289 -2.88 -0.22 25.84
C TYR A 289 -2.28 1.12 25.39
N VAL A 290 -1.36 1.10 24.42
CA VAL A 290 -0.72 2.32 23.89
C VAL A 290 -1.75 3.20 23.19
N GLY A 291 -2.54 2.62 22.29
CA GLY A 291 -3.59 3.34 21.57
C GLY A 291 -4.66 3.94 22.47
N ALA A 292 -5.13 3.19 23.48
CA ALA A 292 -6.13 3.70 24.42
C ALA A 292 -5.58 4.84 25.28
N GLY A 293 -4.31 4.77 25.70
CA GLY A 293 -3.63 5.86 26.40
C GLY A 293 -3.56 7.13 25.56
N LEU A 294 -3.15 7.02 24.30
CA LEU A 294 -3.09 8.14 23.35
C LEU A 294 -4.48 8.75 23.08
N LEU A 295 -5.50 7.91 22.88
CA LEU A 295 -6.88 8.36 22.66
C LEU A 295 -7.45 9.04 23.90
N SER A 296 -7.16 8.54 25.10
CA SER A 296 -7.55 9.21 26.34
C SER A 296 -6.93 10.60 26.42
N ARG A 297 -5.62 10.75 26.12
CA ARG A 297 -4.96 12.06 26.09
C ARG A 297 -5.55 12.98 25.02
N LEU A 298 -5.93 12.46 23.86
CA LEU A 298 -6.62 13.23 22.83
C LEU A 298 -7.97 13.74 23.35
N ILE A 299 -8.79 12.90 23.97
CA ILE A 299 -10.11 13.28 24.52
C ILE A 299 -9.97 14.37 25.60
N ASP A 300 -8.94 14.23 26.45
CA ASP A 300 -8.69 15.19 27.52
C ASP A 300 -8.23 16.56 27.00
N THR A 301 -7.39 16.58 25.96
CA THR A 301 -6.74 17.80 25.45
C THR A 301 -7.50 18.48 24.32
N ALA A 302 -8.19 17.73 23.46
CA ALA A 302 -8.87 18.29 22.29
C ALA A 302 -10.17 18.99 22.73
N LYS A 303 -10.11 20.31 22.88
CA LYS A 303 -11.26 21.16 23.21
C LYS A 303 -11.76 21.93 21.99
N LEU A 304 -13.07 22.19 21.96
CA LEU A 304 -13.68 23.05 20.95
C LEU A 304 -13.45 24.53 21.30
N SER A 305 -13.18 25.32 20.27
CA SER A 305 -13.07 26.79 20.35
C SER A 305 -13.76 27.42 19.13
N LEU A 306 -14.99 26.99 18.85
CA LEU A 306 -15.76 27.38 17.66
C LEU A 306 -16.79 28.49 17.92
N SER A 307 -17.38 28.51 19.11
CA SER A 307 -18.38 29.51 19.54
C SER A 307 -18.37 29.59 21.06
N ASP A 308 -18.86 30.69 21.64
CA ASP A 308 -18.94 30.87 23.10
C ASP A 308 -19.68 29.70 23.78
N ASP A 309 -20.76 29.21 23.18
CA ASP A 309 -21.59 28.12 23.71
C ASP A 309 -20.94 26.73 23.75
N CYS A 310 -19.78 26.51 23.13
CA CYS A 310 -19.07 25.22 23.17
C CYS A 310 -17.59 25.38 23.48
N ASN A 311 -17.18 26.58 23.89
CA ASN A 311 -15.79 26.85 24.18
C ASN A 311 -15.36 26.04 25.41
N GLY A 312 -14.35 25.19 25.25
CA GLY A 312 -13.86 24.30 26.30
C GLY A 312 -14.54 22.93 26.40
N GLU A 313 -15.58 22.65 25.60
CA GLU A 313 -16.17 21.31 25.50
C GLU A 313 -15.20 20.33 24.83
N ALA A 314 -15.28 19.04 25.19
CA ALA A 314 -14.45 18.02 24.55
C ALA A 314 -14.87 17.80 23.08
N ALA A 315 -13.90 17.83 22.18
CA ALA A 315 -14.12 17.59 20.75
C ALA A 315 -14.47 16.13 20.45
N PHE A 316 -14.00 15.20 21.30
CA PHE A 316 -14.21 13.76 21.16
C PHE A 316 -14.68 13.17 22.49
N PHE A 317 -15.46 12.09 22.42
CA PHE A 317 -15.93 11.36 23.60
C PHE A 317 -16.05 9.86 23.33
N HIS A 318 -15.93 9.07 24.39
CA HIS A 318 -16.13 7.62 24.35
C HIS A 318 -17.58 7.28 24.71
N SER A 319 -18.19 6.40 23.93
CA SER A 319 -19.57 5.94 24.13
C SER A 319 -19.67 4.43 23.88
N TYR A 320 -20.64 3.77 24.49
CA TYR A 320 -20.94 2.36 24.23
C TYR A 320 -22.15 2.25 23.30
N GLU A 321 -22.02 1.45 22.25
CA GLU A 321 -23.12 1.08 21.37
C GLU A 321 -23.41 -0.41 21.50
N ALA A 322 -24.68 -0.78 21.60
CA ALA A 322 -25.08 -2.18 21.53
C ALA A 322 -25.07 -2.63 20.06
N GLY A 323 -24.27 -3.65 19.75
CA GLY A 323 -24.30 -4.32 18.45
C GLY A 323 -25.60 -5.09 18.23
N GLU A 324 -25.81 -5.56 17.01
CA GLU A 324 -27.01 -6.34 16.64
C GLU A 324 -27.17 -7.62 17.46
N ASN A 325 -26.06 -8.16 17.98
CA ASN A 325 -26.01 -9.34 18.84
C ASN A 325 -26.10 -9.02 20.35
N GLY A 326 -26.39 -7.77 20.73
CA GLY A 326 -26.50 -7.31 22.12
C GLY A 326 -25.17 -7.04 22.83
N TRP A 327 -24.01 -7.34 22.20
CA TRP A 327 -22.71 -7.02 22.77
C TRP A 327 -22.44 -5.52 22.69
N GLN A 328 -22.02 -4.92 23.80
CA GLN A 328 -21.63 -3.52 23.83
C GLN A 328 -20.21 -3.34 23.32
N ALA A 329 -20.03 -2.50 22.31
CA ALA A 329 -18.73 -2.12 21.78
C ALA A 329 -18.45 -0.63 22.06
N GLY A 330 -17.26 -0.35 22.59
CA GLY A 330 -16.80 1.02 22.82
C GLY A 330 -16.46 1.72 21.51
N HIS A 331 -17.00 2.91 21.31
CA HIS A 331 -16.83 3.77 20.14
C HIS A 331 -16.35 5.15 20.54
N VAL A 332 -15.41 5.70 19.77
CA VAL A 332 -14.98 7.11 19.92
C VAL A 332 -15.70 7.95 18.88
N LYS A 333 -16.37 9.02 19.33
CA LYS A 333 -17.21 9.89 18.51
C LYS A 333 -16.75 11.34 18.57
N GLY A 334 -16.95 12.06 17.48
CA GLY A 334 -16.76 13.51 17.42
C GLY A 334 -17.99 14.27 17.92
N HIS A 335 -17.78 15.45 18.48
CA HIS A 335 -18.85 16.34 18.90
C HIS A 335 -19.75 16.73 17.72
N GLN A 336 -21.07 16.87 17.94
CA GLN A 336 -22.03 17.08 16.84
C GLN A 336 -21.77 18.39 16.07
N LYS A 337 -21.37 19.47 16.75
CA LYS A 337 -21.01 20.75 16.11
C LYS A 337 -19.76 20.59 15.22
N LEU A 338 -18.79 19.81 15.68
CA LEU A 338 -17.56 19.52 14.93
C LEU A 338 -17.89 18.66 13.70
N PHE A 339 -18.71 17.62 13.85
CA PHE A 339 -19.18 16.81 12.73
C PHE A 339 -19.95 17.67 11.71
N LYS A 340 -20.81 18.60 12.15
CA LYS A 340 -21.51 19.52 11.24
C LYS A 340 -20.55 20.47 10.51
N LEU A 341 -19.56 21.03 11.20
CA LEU A 341 -18.52 21.89 10.60
C LEU A 341 -17.73 21.11 9.53
N PHE A 342 -17.24 19.93 9.90
CA PHE A 342 -16.47 19.06 9.02
C PHE A 342 -17.32 18.59 7.84
N LYS A 343 -18.56 18.13 8.09
CA LYS A 343 -19.53 17.73 7.07
C LYS A 343 -19.81 18.85 6.08
N LYS A 344 -20.07 20.08 6.56
CA LYS A 344 -20.35 21.23 5.68
C LYS A 344 -19.20 21.52 4.72
N TYR A 345 -17.96 21.42 5.20
CA TYR A 345 -16.77 21.66 4.39
C TYR A 345 -16.41 20.44 3.53
N TYR A 346 -16.14 19.28 4.14
CA TYR A 346 -15.63 18.07 3.46
C TYR A 346 -16.65 17.35 2.57
N ILE A 347 -17.95 17.37 2.88
CA ILE A 347 -18.95 16.77 1.96
C ILE A 347 -19.19 17.64 0.73
N LYS A 348 -19.09 18.98 0.85
CA LYS A 348 -19.28 19.87 -0.31
C LYS A 348 -18.03 19.98 -1.19
N HIS A 349 -16.84 19.93 -0.59
CA HIS A 349 -15.57 20.14 -1.29
C HIS A 349 -14.71 18.91 -1.48
N GLU A 350 -15.14 17.75 -0.99
CA GLU A 350 -14.46 16.48 -1.26
C GLU A 350 -12.94 16.60 -1.09
N SER A 351 -12.49 16.84 0.14
CA SER A 351 -11.08 17.10 0.55
C SER A 351 -10.12 17.44 -0.59
N THR A 352 -9.70 18.70 -0.71
CA THR A 352 -8.77 19.16 -1.77
C THR A 352 -7.60 18.22 -2.04
N HIS A 353 -7.14 17.49 -1.01
CA HIS A 353 -6.20 16.38 -1.15
C HIS A 353 -6.64 15.17 -0.32
N PHE A 354 -6.42 13.98 -0.86
CA PHE A 354 -6.51 12.71 -0.16
C PHE A 354 -5.13 12.26 0.29
N ARG A 355 -5.01 11.90 1.56
CA ARG A 355 -3.79 11.26 2.08
C ARG A 355 -3.98 9.76 2.10
N LEU A 356 -3.09 9.05 1.41
CA LEU A 356 -3.06 7.60 1.38
C LEU A 356 -1.75 7.12 1.99
N ALA A 357 -1.81 6.09 2.83
CA ALA A 357 -0.61 5.49 3.40
C ALA A 357 0.33 5.02 2.28
N ALA A 358 1.62 5.33 2.38
CA ALA A 358 2.58 5.07 1.30
C ALA A 358 2.76 3.57 1.00
N GLU A 359 2.54 2.71 1.99
CA GLU A 359 2.53 1.25 1.85
C GLU A 359 1.25 0.69 1.20
N LEU A 360 0.31 1.55 0.81
CA LEU A 360 -0.92 1.20 0.09
C LEU A 360 -1.02 1.91 -1.28
N THR A 361 0.02 2.60 -1.72
CA THR A 361 0.06 3.24 -3.04
C THR A 361 0.93 2.46 -4.03
N PRO A 362 0.67 2.58 -5.35
CA PRO A 362 1.60 2.10 -6.36
C PRO A 362 2.99 2.71 -6.23
N MET A 363 4.00 2.00 -6.72
CA MET A 363 5.40 2.44 -6.72
C MET A 363 5.76 3.16 -8.01
N LEU A 364 6.61 4.19 -7.93
CA LEU A 364 7.15 4.93 -9.08
C LEU A 364 8.37 4.26 -9.74
N ILE A 365 8.81 3.13 -9.16
CA ILE A 365 9.93 2.31 -9.58
C ILE A 365 9.54 0.82 -9.47
N PRO A 366 10.19 -0.09 -10.22
CA PRO A 366 10.01 -1.53 -10.03
C PRO A 366 10.16 -1.95 -8.56
N PRO A 367 9.29 -2.83 -8.02
CA PRO A 367 9.36 -3.24 -6.62
C PRO A 367 10.70 -3.90 -6.27
N ARG A 368 11.11 -3.76 -5.00
CA ARG A 368 12.25 -4.52 -4.48
C ARG A 368 11.91 -6.01 -4.53
N PRO A 369 12.75 -6.87 -5.15
CA PRO A 369 12.45 -8.29 -5.23
C PRO A 369 12.23 -8.92 -3.85
N TRP A 370 11.15 -9.70 -3.73
CA TRP A 370 10.99 -10.67 -2.67
C TRP A 370 12.18 -11.63 -2.69
N SER A 371 12.86 -11.69 -1.56
CA SER A 371 14.02 -12.57 -1.34
C SER A 371 13.94 -13.33 -0.03
N GLN A 372 13.13 -12.86 0.91
CA GLN A 372 12.77 -13.52 2.16
C GLN A 372 11.34 -13.10 2.57
N VAL A 373 10.79 -13.75 3.59
CA VAL A 373 9.44 -13.48 4.13
C VAL A 373 9.23 -12.01 4.52
N ASN A 374 10.28 -11.35 5.04
CA ASN A 374 10.26 -9.96 5.50
C ASN A 374 11.03 -9.00 4.56
N GLU A 375 11.48 -9.48 3.40
CA GLU A 375 12.31 -8.72 2.46
C GLU A 375 11.73 -8.75 1.05
N GLY A 376 11.01 -7.70 0.68
CA GLY A 376 10.52 -7.45 -0.67
C GLY A 376 9.43 -6.37 -0.70
N GLY A 377 8.86 -6.15 -1.88
CA GLY A 377 7.76 -5.22 -2.11
C GLY A 377 8.25 -3.77 -2.22
N TYR A 378 7.94 -2.95 -1.21
CA TYR A 378 8.32 -1.53 -1.19
C TYR A 378 9.84 -1.32 -1.03
N PHE A 379 10.28 -0.08 -1.29
CA PHE A 379 11.69 0.27 -1.28
C PHE A 379 12.29 0.21 0.13
N VAL A 380 11.57 0.75 1.12
CA VAL A 380 11.95 0.79 2.54
C VAL A 380 10.81 0.35 3.46
N ASN A 381 9.57 0.70 3.12
CA ASN A 381 8.40 0.38 3.93
C ASN A 381 8.25 -1.13 4.10
N PRO A 382 7.95 -1.62 5.32
CA PRO A 382 7.71 -3.03 5.53
C PRO A 382 6.36 -3.42 4.92
N VAL A 383 6.34 -4.57 4.23
CA VAL A 383 5.10 -5.20 3.76
C VAL A 383 5.14 -6.69 4.09
N SER A 384 4.02 -7.23 4.54
CA SER A 384 3.90 -8.66 4.79
C SER A 384 3.69 -9.40 3.48
N ILE A 385 4.47 -10.45 3.25
CA ILE A 385 4.26 -11.34 2.10
C ILE A 385 2.88 -12.02 2.17
N MET A 386 2.38 -12.30 3.37
CA MET A 386 1.05 -12.88 3.58
C MET A 386 0.10 -11.86 4.19
N ARG A 387 -1.03 -11.61 3.53
CA ARG A 387 -2.16 -10.88 4.09
C ARG A 387 -2.82 -11.76 5.15
N SER A 388 -2.94 -11.21 6.35
CA SER A 388 -3.71 -11.84 7.42
C SER A 388 -4.71 -10.84 7.97
N VAL A 389 -5.92 -11.31 8.20
CA VAL A 389 -6.85 -10.65 9.13
C VAL A 389 -6.35 -10.99 10.52
N ALA A 390 -6.19 -9.99 11.39
CA ALA A 390 -5.89 -10.08 12.84
C ALA A 390 -4.86 -11.15 13.31
N ASP A 391 -3.65 -10.71 13.71
CA ASP A 391 -2.71 -11.39 14.63
C ASP A 391 -2.54 -12.93 14.49
N VAL A 392 -2.64 -13.49 13.27
CA VAL A 392 -2.32 -14.91 13.03
C VAL A 392 -0.81 -15.10 12.97
N TYR A 393 -0.16 -14.98 14.14
CA TYR A 393 1.28 -15.18 14.31
C TYR A 393 1.73 -16.58 13.85
N GLN A 394 0.81 -17.55 13.87
CA GLN A 394 1.05 -18.93 13.43
C GLN A 394 1.51 -18.99 11.97
N HIS A 395 0.84 -18.28 11.06
CA HIS A 395 1.23 -18.29 9.65
C HIS A 395 2.58 -17.62 9.43
N HIS A 396 2.86 -16.53 10.13
CA HIS A 396 4.17 -15.87 10.06
C HIS A 396 5.30 -16.80 10.52
N SER A 397 5.11 -17.46 11.65
CA SER A 397 6.06 -18.44 12.19
C SER A 397 6.28 -19.62 11.23
N LEU A 398 5.22 -20.16 10.64
CA LEU A 398 5.31 -21.25 9.66
C LEU A 398 6.04 -20.82 8.37
N LEU A 399 5.81 -19.59 7.89
CA LEU A 399 6.53 -19.05 6.74
C LEU A 399 8.02 -18.91 7.02
N GLN A 400 8.41 -18.45 8.22
CA GLN A 400 9.82 -18.34 8.61
C GLN A 400 10.51 -19.70 8.75
N GLN A 401 9.77 -20.74 9.12
CA GLN A 401 10.28 -22.11 9.25
C GLN A 401 10.26 -22.89 7.93
N ALA A 402 9.61 -22.37 6.89
CA ALA A 402 9.48 -23.06 5.62
C ALA A 402 10.85 -23.21 4.93
N PRO A 403 11.24 -24.42 4.49
CA PRO A 403 12.60 -24.68 4.03
C PRO A 403 12.91 -24.06 2.65
N ASN A 404 11.91 -23.84 1.81
CA ASN A 404 12.10 -23.22 0.49
C ASN A 404 10.82 -22.53 0.00
N LEU A 405 10.87 -21.21 -0.13
CA LEU A 405 9.79 -20.36 -0.68
C LEU A 405 10.22 -19.63 -1.96
N ASN A 406 11.35 -19.99 -2.55
CA ASN A 406 11.97 -19.25 -3.65
C ASN A 406 11.05 -19.10 -4.86
N ALA A 407 10.31 -20.15 -5.22
CA ALA A 407 9.37 -20.08 -6.34
C ALA A 407 8.18 -19.16 -6.09
N VAL A 408 7.74 -19.05 -4.82
CA VAL A 408 6.70 -18.09 -4.42
C VAL A 408 7.24 -16.67 -4.58
N PHE A 409 8.46 -16.41 -4.08
CA PHE A 409 9.11 -15.12 -4.22
C PHE A 409 9.29 -14.72 -5.68
N ASP A 410 9.82 -15.62 -6.51
CA ASP A 410 10.04 -15.40 -7.95
C ASP A 410 8.72 -15.12 -8.68
N SER A 411 7.64 -15.85 -8.36
CA SER A 411 6.31 -15.60 -8.94
C SER A 411 5.77 -14.22 -8.58
N LEU A 412 5.87 -13.81 -7.30
CA LEU A 412 5.45 -12.48 -6.87
C LEU A 412 6.31 -11.38 -7.50
N ASN A 413 7.60 -11.64 -7.73
CA ASN A 413 8.51 -10.71 -8.38
C ASN A 413 8.12 -10.47 -9.83
N VAL A 414 7.82 -11.52 -10.60
CA VAL A 414 7.35 -11.39 -11.99
C VAL A 414 6.08 -10.53 -12.06
N LEU A 415 5.09 -10.82 -11.21
CA LEU A 415 3.85 -10.02 -11.12
C LEU A 415 4.13 -8.56 -10.74
N GLY A 416 5.02 -8.33 -9.77
CA GLY A 416 5.38 -7.01 -9.29
C GLY A 416 6.17 -6.17 -10.30
N THR A 417 6.97 -6.81 -11.16
CA THR A 417 7.76 -6.12 -12.19
C THR A 417 6.96 -5.65 -13.40
N CYS A 418 5.71 -6.10 -13.54
CA CYS A 418 4.80 -5.59 -14.56
C CYS A 418 4.52 -4.10 -14.33
N SER A 419 4.99 -3.26 -15.26
CA SER A 419 4.72 -1.82 -15.26
C SER A 419 3.31 -1.53 -15.77
N TRP A 420 2.67 -0.52 -15.18
CA TRP A 420 1.35 -0.02 -15.54
C TRP A 420 1.41 1.47 -15.87
N ARG A 421 0.44 1.93 -16.64
CA ARG A 421 0.15 3.35 -16.87
C ARG A 421 -1.35 3.58 -16.88
N ILE A 422 -1.76 4.83 -16.73
CA ILE A 422 -3.16 5.22 -16.82
C ILE A 422 -3.59 5.33 -18.29
N ASN A 423 -4.76 4.78 -18.60
CA ASN A 423 -5.49 5.06 -19.83
C ASN A 423 -6.16 6.43 -19.69
N THR A 424 -5.46 7.49 -20.10
CA THR A 424 -5.91 8.87 -19.88
C THR A 424 -7.27 9.17 -20.52
N ARG A 425 -7.54 8.62 -21.71
CA ARG A 425 -8.83 8.76 -22.40
C ARG A 425 -9.99 8.23 -21.55
N ILE A 426 -9.83 7.03 -20.96
CA ILE A 426 -10.86 6.44 -20.10
C ILE A 426 -10.94 7.17 -18.76
N LEU A 427 -9.81 7.57 -18.18
CA LEU A 427 -9.81 8.37 -16.95
C LEU A 427 -10.60 9.67 -17.15
N ASP A 428 -10.42 10.37 -18.27
CA ASP A 428 -11.09 11.64 -18.54
C ASP A 428 -12.61 11.44 -18.71
N LEU A 429 -13.03 10.42 -19.46
CA LEU A 429 -14.44 10.06 -19.64
C LEU A 429 -15.11 9.69 -18.31
N VAL A 430 -14.49 8.81 -17.51
CA VAL A 430 -15.04 8.39 -16.22
C VAL A 430 -15.07 9.56 -15.24
N THR A 431 -14.04 10.42 -15.25
CA THR A 431 -14.00 11.64 -14.42
C THR A 431 -15.11 12.61 -14.82
N GLU A 432 -15.39 12.75 -16.11
CA GLU A 432 -16.50 13.58 -16.60
C GLU A 432 -17.86 13.03 -16.16
N ILE A 433 -18.11 11.73 -16.32
CA ILE A 433 -19.35 11.07 -15.86
C ILE A 433 -19.52 11.24 -14.35
N PHE A 434 -18.45 11.03 -13.59
CA PHE A 434 -18.43 11.19 -12.14
C PHE A 434 -18.80 12.63 -11.75
N ASN A 435 -18.13 13.64 -12.34
CA ASN A 435 -18.40 15.04 -12.06
C ASN A 435 -19.81 15.51 -12.48
N ARG A 436 -20.45 14.82 -13.43
CA ARG A 436 -21.86 15.04 -13.82
C ARG A 436 -22.89 14.37 -12.90
N GLY A 437 -22.45 13.68 -11.85
CA GLY A 437 -23.35 13.05 -10.86
C GLY A 437 -23.33 11.52 -10.84
N GLY A 438 -22.50 10.89 -11.68
CA GLY A 438 -22.39 9.44 -11.78
C GLY A 438 -23.36 8.82 -12.81
N ASN A 439 -23.17 7.54 -13.08
CA ASN A 439 -24.02 6.70 -13.93
C ASN A 439 -23.81 5.22 -13.55
N ASP A 440 -24.77 4.66 -12.82
CA ASP A 440 -24.69 3.29 -12.30
C ASP A 440 -24.65 2.23 -13.42
N ASP A 441 -25.27 2.49 -14.59
CA ASP A 441 -25.23 1.57 -15.74
C ASP A 441 -23.82 1.41 -16.31
N LEU A 442 -22.98 2.44 -16.15
CA LEU A 442 -21.57 2.44 -16.52
C LEU A 442 -20.65 2.09 -15.34
N GLY A 443 -21.21 1.68 -14.20
CA GLY A 443 -20.46 1.35 -12.99
C GLY A 443 -19.78 2.55 -12.32
N VAL A 444 -20.24 3.77 -12.62
CA VAL A 444 -19.81 5.00 -11.94
C VAL A 444 -20.86 5.37 -10.91
N PRO A 445 -20.57 5.29 -9.60
CA PRO A 445 -21.60 5.41 -8.56
C PRO A 445 -22.30 6.76 -8.60
N VAL A 446 -23.60 6.76 -8.34
CA VAL A 446 -24.40 7.99 -8.18
C VAL A 446 -24.34 8.51 -6.74
N ARG A 447 -24.15 9.82 -6.58
CA ARG A 447 -24.00 10.47 -5.26
C ARG A 447 -25.29 10.47 -4.44
N ASP A 448 -26.37 10.94 -5.05
CA ASP A 448 -27.67 11.13 -4.42
C ASP A 448 -28.68 10.24 -5.12
N PRO A 449 -29.04 9.07 -4.56
CA PRO A 449 -29.92 8.12 -5.22
C PRO A 449 -31.33 8.70 -5.39
N VAL A 450 -31.90 8.57 -6.60
CA VAL A 450 -33.31 8.89 -6.84
C VAL A 450 -34.15 7.74 -6.30
N PHE A 451 -35.09 8.05 -5.41
CA PHE A 451 -35.92 7.02 -4.77
C PHE A 451 -37.00 6.53 -5.73
N PRO A 452 -37.26 5.22 -5.81
CA PRO A 452 -38.35 4.68 -6.61
C PRO A 452 -39.70 5.27 -6.15
N GLU A 453 -40.43 5.89 -7.08
CA GLU A 453 -41.80 6.35 -6.84
C GLU A 453 -42.69 5.13 -6.50
N GLY A 454 -43.42 5.18 -5.38
CA GLY A 454 -44.37 4.13 -4.99
C GLY A 454 -44.16 3.48 -3.61
N LEU A 455 -43.02 3.68 -2.95
CA LEU A 455 -42.82 3.27 -1.53
C LEU A 455 -43.55 4.19 -0.53
N GLU A 456 -44.30 5.17 -1.02
CA GLU A 456 -44.96 6.19 -0.20
C GLU A 456 -46.13 5.68 0.65
N ASN A 457 -46.77 4.58 0.23
CA ASN A 457 -48.09 4.23 0.75
C ASN A 457 -48.17 2.90 1.51
N GLN A 458 -47.06 2.19 1.76
CA GLN A 458 -47.11 0.80 2.27
C GLN A 458 -46.24 0.47 3.51
N GLU A 459 -45.21 1.25 3.86
CA GLU A 459 -44.31 0.94 4.99
C GLU A 459 -44.40 1.97 6.15
N PRO A 460 -44.24 1.54 7.42
CA PRO A 460 -44.13 2.47 8.55
C PRO A 460 -43.00 3.49 8.34
N SER A 461 -43.25 4.77 8.62
CA SER A 461 -42.30 5.88 8.37
C SER A 461 -40.88 5.61 8.87
N ARG A 462 -40.74 5.00 10.06
CA ARG A 462 -39.43 4.64 10.63
C ARG A 462 -38.63 3.62 9.81
N ARG A 463 -39.30 2.63 9.19
CA ARG A 463 -38.61 1.63 8.35
C ARG A 463 -38.15 2.25 7.05
N ARG A 464 -38.98 3.11 6.47
CA ARG A 464 -38.60 3.90 5.29
C ARG A 464 -37.38 4.76 5.60
N ASP A 465 -37.42 5.58 6.65
CA ASP A 465 -36.29 6.44 7.03
C ASP A 465 -34.98 5.65 7.23
N ALA A 466 -35.07 4.45 7.82
CA ALA A 466 -33.93 3.57 8.00
C ALA A 466 -33.39 3.04 6.65
N GLN A 467 -34.25 2.61 5.74
CA GLN A 467 -33.87 2.17 4.39
C GLN A 467 -33.24 3.32 3.58
N MET A 468 -33.82 4.52 3.65
CA MET A 468 -33.32 5.72 2.99
C MET A 468 -31.92 6.07 3.47
N LYS A 469 -31.71 6.03 4.81
CA LYS A 469 -30.41 6.26 5.41
C LYS A 469 -29.39 5.19 5.01
N LYS A 470 -29.81 3.92 4.94
CA LYS A 470 -28.96 2.82 4.51
C LYS A 470 -28.49 3.01 3.06
N LEU A 471 -29.42 3.25 2.13
CA LEU A 471 -29.10 3.47 0.72
C LEU A 471 -28.19 4.69 0.53
N SER A 472 -28.50 5.81 1.20
CA SER A 472 -27.67 7.02 1.14
C SER A 472 -26.24 6.75 1.64
N ASN A 473 -26.07 5.97 2.71
CA ASN A 473 -24.75 5.60 3.21
C ASN A 473 -23.99 4.68 2.24
N GLU A 474 -24.68 3.74 1.59
CA GLU A 474 -24.10 2.83 0.60
C GLU A 474 -23.63 3.59 -0.65
N CYS A 475 -24.49 4.45 -1.22
CA CYS A 475 -24.15 5.33 -2.34
C CYS A 475 -22.97 6.25 -1.99
N TYR A 476 -22.99 6.88 -0.81
CA TYR A 476 -21.89 7.73 -0.35
C TYR A 476 -20.58 6.95 -0.21
N SER A 477 -20.63 5.71 0.28
CA SER A 477 -19.43 4.86 0.43
C SER A 477 -18.83 4.50 -0.93
N LEU A 478 -19.67 4.12 -1.90
CA LEU A 478 -19.24 3.83 -3.27
C LEU A 478 -18.70 5.09 -3.98
N TRP A 479 -19.39 6.22 -3.82
CA TRP A 479 -18.96 7.52 -4.35
C TRP A 479 -17.57 7.89 -3.84
N MET A 480 -17.34 7.77 -2.54
CA MET A 480 -16.03 8.04 -1.95
C MET A 480 -14.96 7.07 -2.45
N ASP A 481 -15.23 5.75 -2.53
CA ASP A 481 -14.27 4.78 -3.10
C ASP A 481 -13.86 5.15 -4.53
N MET A 482 -14.83 5.52 -5.38
CA MET A 482 -14.55 5.97 -6.75
C MET A 482 -13.74 7.27 -6.76
N LEU A 483 -14.08 8.24 -5.92
CA LEU A 483 -13.35 9.50 -5.78
C LEU A 483 -11.89 9.30 -5.39
N TYR A 484 -11.62 8.43 -4.40
CA TYR A 484 -10.25 8.06 -4.02
C TYR A 484 -9.51 7.43 -5.19
N ARG A 485 -10.16 6.50 -5.91
CA ARG A 485 -9.58 5.81 -7.07
C ARG A 485 -9.25 6.78 -8.21
N LEU A 486 -10.19 7.64 -8.59
CA LEU A 486 -10.00 8.62 -9.67
C LEU A 486 -8.94 9.67 -9.31
N SER A 487 -8.93 10.13 -8.07
CA SER A 487 -7.91 11.07 -7.59
C SER A 487 -6.52 10.45 -7.59
N LEU A 488 -6.40 9.19 -7.18
CA LEU A 488 -5.14 8.46 -7.24
C LEU A 488 -4.72 8.17 -8.69
N ALA A 489 -5.64 7.75 -9.56
CA ALA A 489 -5.38 7.57 -10.98
C ALA A 489 -4.90 8.88 -11.63
N ASN A 490 -5.54 10.01 -11.33
CA ASN A 490 -5.15 11.32 -11.83
C ASN A 490 -3.77 11.76 -11.29
N TYR A 491 -3.41 11.40 -10.06
CA TYR A 491 -2.06 11.64 -9.54
C TYR A 491 -0.98 10.89 -10.34
N PHE A 492 -1.24 9.64 -10.75
CA PHE A 492 -0.33 8.82 -11.55
C PHE A 492 -0.53 8.96 -13.07
N ARG A 493 -1.29 9.97 -13.53
CA ARG A 493 -1.72 10.14 -14.93
C ARG A 493 -0.58 10.00 -15.94
N ASP A 494 0.53 10.68 -15.67
CA ASP A 494 1.68 10.76 -16.59
C ASP A 494 2.85 9.87 -16.14
N ASP A 495 2.69 9.13 -15.05
CA ASP A 495 3.72 8.27 -14.49
C ASP A 495 3.55 6.81 -14.94
N LEU A 496 4.67 6.14 -15.18
CA LEU A 496 4.72 4.68 -15.08
C LEU A 496 4.80 4.29 -13.61
N PHE A 497 4.05 3.25 -13.26
CA PHE A 497 4.01 2.74 -11.90
C PHE A 497 3.94 1.22 -11.84
N TRP A 498 4.24 0.67 -10.67
CA TRP A 498 4.24 -0.77 -10.40
C TRP A 498 3.41 -1.07 -9.18
N MET A 499 2.89 -2.28 -9.14
CA MET A 499 2.10 -2.77 -8.02
C MET A 499 2.85 -3.94 -7.38
N PRO A 500 3.52 -3.76 -6.23
CA PRO A 500 4.08 -4.90 -5.51
C PRO A 500 2.96 -5.89 -5.19
N HIS A 501 3.24 -7.19 -5.26
CA HIS A 501 2.27 -8.24 -4.95
C HIS A 501 2.61 -8.93 -3.63
N ASN A 502 1.58 -9.40 -2.95
CA ASN A 502 1.65 -10.30 -1.80
C ASN A 502 0.62 -11.43 -2.00
N MET A 503 0.45 -12.30 -1.01
CA MET A 503 -0.47 -13.44 -1.08
C MET A 503 -1.43 -13.56 0.11
N ASP A 504 -2.55 -14.25 -0.05
CA ASP A 504 -3.37 -14.69 1.09
C ASP A 504 -2.82 -15.99 1.72
N PHE A 505 -3.45 -16.47 2.79
CA PHE A 505 -3.04 -17.72 3.47
C PHE A 505 -3.18 -18.98 2.59
N ARG A 506 -3.87 -18.89 1.45
CA ARG A 506 -4.06 -19.99 0.49
C ARG A 506 -3.06 -19.92 -0.68
N GLY A 507 -2.26 -18.86 -0.77
CA GLY A 507 -1.28 -18.65 -1.85
C GLY A 507 -1.78 -17.84 -3.04
N ARG A 508 -2.97 -17.23 -2.99
CA ARG A 508 -3.46 -16.38 -4.09
C ARG A 508 -2.75 -15.04 -4.06
N ALA A 509 -2.23 -14.58 -5.20
CA ALA A 509 -1.53 -13.32 -5.31
C ALA A 509 -2.49 -12.12 -5.45
N TYR A 510 -2.15 -11.00 -4.80
CA TYR A 510 -2.89 -9.75 -4.84
C TYR A 510 -1.93 -8.54 -4.89
N PRO A 511 -2.21 -7.52 -5.71
CA PRO A 511 -1.53 -6.21 -5.64
C PRO A 511 -1.69 -5.60 -4.26
N VAL A 512 -0.59 -5.23 -3.60
CA VAL A 512 -0.60 -4.58 -2.28
C VAL A 512 -1.43 -3.30 -2.28
N PRO A 513 -1.31 -2.38 -3.26
CA PRO A 513 -2.16 -1.20 -3.34
C PRO A 513 -3.64 -1.58 -3.56
N PRO A 514 -4.58 -1.19 -2.68
CA PRO A 514 -5.97 -1.61 -2.79
C PRO A 514 -6.81 -0.73 -3.73
N HIS A 515 -6.52 0.57 -3.82
CA HIS A 515 -7.40 1.53 -4.50
C HIS A 515 -7.21 1.57 -6.03
N LEU A 516 -5.95 1.57 -6.48
CA LEU A 516 -5.58 1.60 -7.91
C LEU A 516 -4.87 0.30 -8.26
N SER A 517 -5.64 -0.68 -8.74
CA SER A 517 -5.20 -2.05 -8.97
C SER A 517 -6.01 -2.71 -10.08
N HIS A 518 -5.39 -3.62 -10.85
CA HIS A 518 -6.07 -4.36 -11.91
C HIS A 518 -7.08 -5.41 -11.41
N LEU A 519 -7.17 -5.64 -10.09
CA LEU A 519 -8.16 -6.53 -9.48
C LEU A 519 -9.47 -5.83 -9.07
N THR A 520 -9.61 -4.52 -9.33
CA THR A 520 -10.82 -3.77 -9.00
C THR A 520 -11.95 -3.99 -10.03
N SER A 521 -13.01 -3.18 -9.95
CA SER A 521 -14.16 -3.16 -10.87
C SER A 521 -13.74 -2.92 -12.33
N ASP A 522 -14.68 -3.10 -13.25
CA ASP A 522 -14.48 -2.89 -14.69
C ASP A 522 -13.88 -1.51 -15.00
N VAL A 523 -14.47 -0.44 -14.47
CA VAL A 523 -13.93 0.94 -14.53
C VAL A 523 -12.47 1.00 -14.08
N GLY A 524 -12.15 0.37 -12.95
CA GLY A 524 -10.78 0.36 -12.44
C GLY A 524 -9.79 -0.40 -13.33
N ARG A 525 -10.24 -1.46 -14.03
CA ARG A 525 -9.43 -2.17 -15.02
C ARG A 525 -9.27 -1.37 -16.31
N ALA A 526 -10.34 -0.75 -16.80
CA ALA A 526 -10.35 0.02 -18.04
C ALA A 526 -9.44 1.27 -17.97
N MET A 527 -9.26 1.84 -16.77
CA MET A 527 -8.31 2.91 -16.50
C MET A 527 -6.84 2.48 -16.53
N LEU A 528 -6.55 1.18 -16.56
CA LEU A 528 -5.18 0.64 -16.51
C LEU A 528 -4.77 0.05 -17.85
N GLN A 529 -3.53 0.31 -18.25
CA GLN A 529 -2.88 -0.32 -19.39
C GLN A 529 -1.48 -0.78 -19.00
N PHE A 530 -0.94 -1.76 -19.73
CA PHE A 530 0.46 -2.10 -19.61
C PHE A 530 1.33 -0.86 -19.90
N GLY A 531 2.29 -0.62 -19.02
CA GLY A 531 3.20 0.52 -19.13
C GLY A 531 4.16 0.43 -20.32
N THR A 532 4.46 -0.80 -20.76
CA THR A 532 5.28 -1.10 -21.93
C THR A 532 4.39 -1.73 -23.00
N GLY A 533 4.33 -1.10 -24.18
CA GLY A 533 3.62 -1.65 -25.34
C GLY A 533 4.47 -2.67 -26.08
N TYR A 534 3.82 -3.62 -26.73
CA TYR A 534 4.45 -4.61 -27.60
C TYR A 534 3.86 -4.51 -29.01
N PRO A 535 4.66 -4.68 -30.08
CA PRO A 535 4.16 -4.76 -31.45
C PRO A 535 3.13 -5.89 -31.58
N LEU A 536 2.07 -5.66 -32.36
CA LEU A 536 0.99 -6.65 -32.53
C LEU A 536 1.45 -7.92 -33.28
N GLY A 537 2.41 -7.78 -34.19
CA GLY A 537 2.75 -8.85 -35.13
C GLY A 537 1.55 -9.28 -35.98
N ASP A 538 1.65 -10.45 -36.60
CA ASP A 538 0.67 -10.91 -37.60
C ASP A 538 -0.71 -11.22 -37.00
N LYS A 539 -0.76 -11.70 -35.75
CA LYS A 539 -2.00 -12.16 -35.09
C LYS A 539 -2.49 -11.25 -33.97
N GLY A 540 -1.74 -10.21 -33.60
CA GLY A 540 -2.09 -9.38 -32.45
C GLY A 540 -3.41 -8.64 -32.60
N LEU A 541 -3.73 -8.18 -33.82
CA LEU A 541 -5.03 -7.55 -34.10
C LEU A 541 -6.19 -8.52 -33.92
N ASP A 542 -6.05 -9.76 -34.39
CA ASP A 542 -7.08 -10.80 -34.19
C ASP A 542 -7.29 -11.09 -32.70
N TRP A 543 -6.23 -11.14 -31.91
CA TRP A 543 -6.33 -11.30 -30.45
C TRP A 543 -7.04 -10.12 -29.79
N ILE A 544 -6.81 -8.88 -30.25
CA ILE A 544 -7.54 -7.71 -29.75
C ILE A 544 -9.03 -7.81 -30.11
N LYS A 545 -9.36 -8.18 -31.35
CA LYS A 545 -10.75 -8.40 -31.78
C LYS A 545 -11.45 -9.46 -30.94
N ILE A 546 -10.79 -10.62 -30.74
CA ILE A 546 -11.29 -11.69 -29.87
C ILE A 546 -11.51 -11.16 -28.44
N HIS A 547 -10.56 -10.41 -27.90
CA HIS A 547 -10.66 -9.83 -26.56
C HIS A 547 -11.85 -8.88 -26.44
N LEU A 548 -12.05 -7.99 -27.42
CA LEU A 548 -13.18 -7.07 -27.48
C LEU A 548 -14.51 -7.82 -27.48
N VAL A 549 -14.66 -8.85 -28.32
CA VAL A 549 -15.89 -9.68 -28.36
C VAL A 549 -16.13 -10.43 -27.05
N ASN A 550 -15.06 -10.89 -26.39
CA ASN A 550 -15.16 -11.52 -25.08
C ASN A 550 -15.69 -10.56 -24.02
N LEU A 551 -15.22 -9.30 -24.03
CA LEU A 551 -15.68 -8.25 -23.12
C LEU A 551 -17.14 -7.85 -23.41
N HIS A 552 -17.50 -7.76 -24.69
CA HIS A 552 -18.89 -7.53 -25.11
C HIS A 552 -19.85 -8.65 -24.66
N GLY A 553 -19.34 -9.86 -24.40
CA GLY A 553 -20.14 -10.98 -23.92
C GLY A 553 -20.96 -11.69 -25.00
N HIS A 554 -20.74 -11.35 -26.28
CA HIS A 554 -21.31 -12.03 -27.43
C HIS A 554 -20.45 -13.23 -27.86
N LYS A 555 -21.02 -14.12 -28.67
CA LYS A 555 -20.33 -15.30 -29.24
C LYS A 555 -19.58 -16.17 -28.20
N LYS A 556 -20.08 -16.24 -26.94
CA LYS A 556 -19.48 -17.05 -25.86
C LYS A 556 -19.32 -18.53 -26.22
N LYS A 557 -20.25 -19.07 -27.01
CA LYS A 557 -20.25 -20.46 -27.51
C LYS A 557 -19.57 -20.63 -28.87
N GLY A 558 -19.18 -19.53 -29.51
CA GLY A 558 -18.50 -19.53 -30.80
C GLY A 558 -17.00 -19.78 -30.67
N SER A 559 -16.42 -20.27 -31.74
CA SER A 559 -14.99 -20.42 -31.98
C SER A 559 -14.27 -19.07 -32.01
N LEU A 560 -12.93 -19.10 -31.89
CA LEU A 560 -12.11 -17.89 -31.98
C LEU A 560 -12.26 -17.20 -33.34
N LYS A 561 -12.41 -17.97 -34.42
CA LYS A 561 -12.62 -17.43 -35.77
C LYS A 561 -13.94 -16.68 -35.89
N GLU A 562 -15.03 -17.26 -35.40
CA GLU A 562 -16.35 -16.60 -35.40
C GLU A 562 -16.36 -15.31 -34.57
N ARG A 563 -15.49 -15.20 -33.56
CA ARG A 563 -15.32 -13.94 -32.80
C ARG A 563 -14.59 -12.87 -33.61
N VAL A 564 -13.58 -13.25 -34.39
CA VAL A 564 -12.89 -12.31 -35.30
C VAL A 564 -13.87 -11.81 -36.37
N GLU A 565 -14.58 -12.73 -37.04
CA GLU A 565 -15.58 -12.39 -38.07
C GLU A 565 -16.66 -11.45 -37.51
N TYR A 566 -17.16 -11.72 -36.30
CA TYR A 566 -18.14 -10.85 -35.64
C TYR A 566 -17.58 -9.46 -35.28
N ALA A 567 -16.31 -9.36 -34.89
CA ALA A 567 -15.68 -8.07 -34.66
C ALA A 567 -15.55 -7.26 -35.96
N ASP A 568 -15.27 -7.93 -37.08
CA ASP A 568 -15.21 -7.30 -38.41
C ASP A 568 -16.59 -6.83 -38.90
N GLU A 569 -17.65 -7.61 -38.65
CA GLU A 569 -19.04 -7.21 -38.91
C GLU A 569 -19.43 -5.95 -38.10
N MET A 570 -18.94 -5.82 -36.87
CA MET A 570 -19.24 -4.71 -35.96
C MET A 570 -18.25 -3.54 -36.06
N MET A 571 -17.32 -3.56 -37.03
CA MET A 571 -16.19 -2.62 -37.07
C MET A 571 -16.64 -1.16 -37.07
N GLU A 572 -17.71 -0.82 -37.80
CA GLU A 572 -18.26 0.55 -37.82
C GLU A 572 -18.70 1.01 -36.42
N HIS A 573 -19.40 0.15 -35.67
CA HIS A 573 -19.82 0.45 -34.30
C HIS A 573 -18.65 0.52 -33.31
N ILE A 574 -17.62 -0.31 -33.52
CA ILE A 574 -16.39 -0.28 -32.71
C ILE A 574 -15.68 1.05 -32.89
N MET A 575 -15.52 1.50 -34.14
CA MET A 575 -14.88 2.78 -34.44
C MET A 575 -15.71 3.96 -33.94
N ASP A 576 -17.04 3.91 -34.13
CA ASP A 576 -17.95 4.93 -33.61
C ASP A 576 -17.86 5.05 -32.08
N SER A 577 -17.89 3.93 -31.36
CA SER A 577 -17.73 3.91 -29.89
C SER A 577 -16.37 4.45 -29.45
N ALA A 578 -15.32 4.24 -30.24
CA ALA A 578 -13.98 4.74 -29.96
C ALA A 578 -13.85 6.25 -30.22
N ASP A 579 -14.51 6.77 -31.24
CA ASP A 579 -14.42 8.18 -31.64
C ASP A 579 -15.40 9.07 -30.85
N ARG A 580 -16.61 8.55 -30.58
CA ARG A 580 -17.74 9.28 -29.99
C ARG A 580 -18.37 8.53 -28.80
N PRO A 581 -17.62 8.24 -27.73
CA PRO A 581 -18.08 7.39 -26.62
C PRO A 581 -19.26 7.96 -25.80
N MET A 582 -19.52 9.28 -25.88
CA MET A 582 -20.54 9.98 -25.09
C MET A 582 -21.59 10.71 -25.93
N GLU A 583 -21.44 10.72 -27.26
CA GLU A 583 -22.44 11.30 -28.16
C GLU A 583 -23.45 10.21 -28.51
N VAL A 584 -24.74 10.49 -28.34
CA VAL A 584 -25.79 9.56 -28.76
C VAL A 584 -25.96 9.71 -30.27
N SER A 585 -25.76 8.63 -31.02
CA SER A 585 -25.98 8.56 -32.47
C SER A 585 -27.44 8.74 -32.85
#